data_AF-A0A1H6YQW5-F1
#
_entry.id   AF-A0A1H6YQW5-F1
#
_cell.length_a   1.000
_cell.length_b   1.000
_cell.length_c   1.000
_cell.angle_alpha   90.00
_cell.angle_beta   90.00
_cell.angle_gamma   90.00
#
_symmetry.space_group_name_H-M   'P 1'
#
loop_
_entity.id
_entity.type
_entity.pdbx_description
1 polymer ?
#
loop_
_entity_poly.entity_id
_entity_poly.type
_entity_poly.pdbx_seq_one_letter_code
_entity_poly.pdbx_strand_id
1 'polypeptide(L)'
;MATTRFAERHPEVLEIVFDELRKTGQWIKANPREAAQILAPLWGNLPPETVEQANGHRSYAVVPVRRDELVEQQRIADLYRDAGIIPEPLDVRDIRIWPADGQ
;
A
#
# COMPACT_ATOMS: atom_id res chain seq x y z
N MET A 1 3.00 0.51 7.67
CA MET A 1 4.43 0.19 7.46
C MET A 1 4.91 -0.63 8.66
N ALA A 2 5.85 -1.55 8.46
CA ALA A 2 6.51 -2.28 9.55
C ALA A 2 7.87 -1.63 9.85
N THR A 3 8.33 -1.69 11.10
CA THR A 3 9.70 -1.27 11.43
C THR A 3 10.71 -2.29 10.90
N THR A 4 11.92 -1.86 10.56
CA THR A 4 13.00 -2.76 10.12
C THR A 4 13.22 -3.91 11.09
N ARG A 5 13.29 -3.58 12.39
CA ARG A 5 13.47 -4.57 13.46
C ARG A 5 12.34 -5.60 13.52
N PHE A 6 11.10 -5.20 13.27
CA PHE A 6 9.97 -6.13 13.25
C PHE A 6 10.02 -7.01 12.01
N ALA A 7 10.27 -6.43 10.84
CA ALA A 7 10.37 -7.15 9.57
C ALA A 7 11.45 -8.23 9.57
N GLU A 8 12.58 -7.96 10.22
CA GLU A 8 13.69 -8.92 10.35
C GLU A 8 13.40 -10.03 11.38
N ARG A 9 12.68 -9.72 12.46
CA ARG A 9 12.41 -10.67 13.55
C ARG A 9 11.19 -11.54 13.31
N HIS A 10 10.26 -11.07 12.48
CA HIS A 10 8.97 -11.71 12.24
C HIS A 10 8.64 -11.74 10.73
N PRO A 11 9.53 -12.27 9.87
CA PRO A 11 9.26 -12.35 8.43
C PRO A 11 7.99 -13.16 8.11
N GLU A 12 7.70 -14.19 8.90
CA GLU A 12 6.49 -15.01 8.78
C GLU A 12 5.20 -14.22 9.02
N VAL A 13 5.23 -13.27 9.96
CA VAL A 13 4.06 -12.42 10.24
C VAL A 13 3.83 -11.47 9.08
N LEU A 14 4.89 -10.96 8.44
CA LEU A 14 4.76 -10.13 7.25
C LEU A 14 4.15 -10.89 6.08
N GLU A 15 4.59 -12.12 5.85
CA GLU A 15 4.03 -12.97 4.79
C GLU A 15 2.54 -13.22 5.00
N ILE A 16 2.13 -13.59 6.22
CA ILE A 16 0.72 -13.80 6.56
C ILE A 16 -0.09 -12.51 6.34
N VAL A 17 0.37 -11.38 6.86
CA VAL A 17 -0.34 -10.10 6.71
C VAL A 17 -0.45 -9.71 5.23
N PHE A 18 0.62 -9.88 4.46
CA PHE A 18 0.61 -9.59 3.02
C PHE A 18 -0.41 -10.46 2.29
N ASP A 19 -0.44 -11.75 2.56
CA ASP A 19 -1.36 -12.68 1.94
C ASP A 19 -2.82 -12.40 2.31
N GLU A 20 -3.10 -12.10 3.57
CA GLU A 20 -4.45 -11.74 4.01
C GLU A 20 -4.91 -10.41 3.38
N LEU A 21 -4.02 -9.43 3.25
CA LEU A 21 -4.32 -8.19 2.54
C LEU A 21 -4.60 -8.44 1.06
N ARG A 22 -3.82 -9.31 0.40
CA ARG A 22 -4.02 -9.71 -1.00
C ARG A 22 -5.36 -10.41 -1.20
N LYS A 23 -5.68 -11.39 -0.36
CA LYS A 23 -6.98 -12.09 -0.38
C LYS A 23 -8.14 -11.12 -0.16
N THR A 24 -8.02 -10.23 0.81
CA THR A 24 -9.05 -9.24 1.13
C THR A 24 -9.25 -8.27 -0.03
N GLY A 25 -8.17 -7.80 -0.66
CA GLY A 25 -8.26 -6.92 -1.84
C GLY A 25 -8.99 -7.59 -3.01
N GLN A 26 -8.70 -8.86 -3.28
CA GLN A 26 -9.41 -9.66 -4.29
C GLN A 26 -10.89 -9.82 -3.93
N TRP A 27 -11.18 -10.11 -2.65
CA TRP A 27 -12.55 -10.25 -2.17
C TRP A 27 -13.35 -8.95 -2.31
N ILE A 28 -12.75 -7.78 -2.04
CA ILE A 28 -13.41 -6.47 -2.23
C ILE A 28 -13.82 -6.28 -3.70
N LYS A 29 -12.95 -6.62 -4.65
CA LYS A 29 -13.27 -6.50 -6.08
C LYS A 29 -14.34 -7.50 -6.52
N ALA A 30 -14.40 -8.67 -5.92
CA ALA A 30 -15.40 -9.69 -6.20
C ALA A 30 -16.76 -9.40 -5.54
N ASN A 31 -16.78 -8.68 -4.41
CA ASN A 31 -17.97 -8.41 -3.59
C ASN A 31 -18.16 -6.90 -3.31
N PRO A 32 -18.28 -6.05 -4.35
CA PRO A 32 -18.22 -4.60 -4.20
C PRO A 32 -19.32 -4.02 -3.30
N ARG A 33 -20.55 -4.55 -3.39
CA ARG A 33 -21.69 -4.12 -2.57
C ARG A 33 -21.51 -4.46 -1.09
N GLU A 34 -21.10 -5.69 -0.80
CA GLU A 34 -20.88 -6.14 0.58
C GLU A 34 -19.70 -5.39 1.21
N ALA A 35 -18.61 -5.24 0.47
CA ALA A 35 -17.48 -4.43 0.89
C ALA A 35 -17.89 -2.98 1.20
N ALA A 36 -18.77 -2.38 0.39
CA ALA A 36 -19.26 -1.04 0.62
C ALA A 36 -20.11 -0.92 1.89
N GLN A 37 -20.95 -1.92 2.20
CA GLN A 37 -21.72 -1.96 3.44
C GLN A 37 -20.83 -2.00 4.68
N ILE A 38 -19.73 -2.76 4.63
CA ILE A 38 -18.75 -2.84 5.72
C ILE A 38 -17.98 -1.52 5.88
N LEU A 39 -17.57 -0.91 4.77
CA LEU A 39 -16.69 0.28 4.78
C LEU A 39 -17.43 1.60 5.01
N ALA A 40 -18.70 1.70 4.63
CA ALA A 40 -19.55 2.89 4.82
C ALA A 40 -19.50 3.51 6.23
N PRO A 41 -19.74 2.76 7.32
CA PRO A 41 -19.65 3.33 8.66
C PRO A 41 -18.22 3.77 9.02
N LEU A 42 -17.20 3.06 8.52
CA LEU A 42 -15.79 3.35 8.81
C LEU A 42 -15.28 4.60 8.10
N TRP A 43 -15.89 4.99 6.97
CA TRP A 43 -15.51 6.15 6.17
C TRP A 43 -16.32 7.41 6.52
N GLY A 44 -16.91 7.46 7.71
CA GLY A 44 -17.70 8.60 8.19
C GLY A 44 -19.20 8.48 7.92
N ASN A 45 -19.73 7.25 7.94
CA ASN A 45 -21.15 6.95 7.68
C ASN A 45 -21.64 7.42 6.29
N LEU A 46 -20.79 7.23 5.27
CA LEU A 46 -21.15 7.56 3.89
C LEU A 46 -22.22 6.60 3.34
N PRO A 47 -23.07 7.03 2.39
CA PRO A 47 -23.99 6.12 1.73
C PRO A 47 -23.23 4.97 1.04
N PRO A 48 -23.65 3.70 1.21
CA PRO A 48 -22.93 2.55 0.64
C PRO A 48 -22.70 2.65 -0.87
N GLU A 49 -23.62 3.22 -1.63
CA GLU A 49 -23.46 3.43 -3.07
C GLU A 49 -22.30 4.38 -3.43
N THR A 50 -22.05 5.39 -2.58
CA THR A 50 -20.90 6.30 -2.75
C THR A 50 -19.59 5.56 -2.51
N VAL A 51 -19.57 4.69 -1.50
CA VAL A 51 -18.41 3.87 -1.14
C VAL A 51 -18.15 2.80 -2.19
N GLU A 52 -19.21 2.17 -2.71
CA GLU A 52 -19.13 1.20 -3.80
C GLU A 52 -18.49 1.84 -5.04
N GLN A 53 -18.91 3.05 -5.41
CA GLN A 53 -18.31 3.80 -6.52
C GLN A 53 -16.83 4.12 -6.26
N ALA A 54 -16.49 4.62 -5.07
CA ALA A 54 -15.11 4.91 -4.71
C ALA A 54 -14.21 3.65 -4.73
N ASN A 55 -14.73 2.52 -4.27
CA ASN A 55 -14.05 1.22 -4.31
C ASN A 55 -13.91 0.71 -5.75
N GLY A 56 -14.86 1.04 -6.63
CA GLY A 56 -14.82 0.76 -8.06
C GLY A 56 -13.58 1.36 -8.73
N HIS A 57 -13.25 2.61 -8.39
CA HIS A 57 -12.08 3.33 -8.92
C HIS A 57 -10.73 2.85 -8.34
N ARG A 58 -10.74 2.10 -7.23
CA ARG A 58 -9.52 1.58 -6.59
C ARG A 58 -9.16 0.20 -7.14
N SER A 59 -7.86 -0.07 -7.28
CA SER A 59 -7.38 -1.39 -7.71
C SER A 59 -7.49 -2.46 -6.61
N TYR A 60 -7.19 -2.09 -5.35
CA TYR A 60 -7.02 -3.02 -4.22
C TYR A 60 -5.96 -4.11 -4.43
N ALA A 61 -5.14 -3.99 -5.47
CA ALA A 61 -4.07 -4.93 -5.73
C ALA A 61 -2.96 -4.74 -4.69
N VAL A 62 -2.64 -5.83 -3.97
CA VAL A 62 -1.51 -5.91 -3.06
C VAL A 62 -0.44 -6.74 -3.74
N VAL A 63 0.70 -6.12 -4.04
CA VAL A 63 1.79 -6.69 -4.83
C VAL A 63 3.13 -6.48 -4.11
N PRO A 64 4.12 -7.35 -4.35
CA PRO A 64 5.49 -7.12 -3.90
C PRO A 64 6.02 -5.79 -4.46
N VAL A 65 6.82 -5.07 -3.66
CA VAL A 65 7.53 -3.89 -4.17
C VAL A 65 8.65 -4.35 -5.08
N ARG A 66 8.79 -3.74 -6.25
CA ARG A 66 9.91 -3.97 -7.16
C ARG A 66 10.74 -2.72 -7.31
N ARG A 67 12.07 -2.83 -7.19
CA ARG A 67 12.96 -1.66 -7.24
C ARG A 67 12.92 -0.93 -8.58
N ASP A 68 12.73 -1.66 -9.68
CA ASP A 68 12.59 -1.09 -11.03
C ASP A 68 11.32 -0.24 -11.19
N GLU A 69 10.34 -0.41 -10.30
CA GLU A 69 9.09 0.36 -10.29
C GLU A 69 9.14 1.59 -9.34
N LEU A 70 10.25 1.83 -8.63
CA LEU A 70 10.39 2.95 -7.69
C LEU A 70 10.75 4.30 -8.32
N VAL A 71 10.79 4.38 -9.66
CA VAL A 71 11.19 5.60 -10.37
C VAL A 71 10.28 6.79 -10.03
N GLU A 72 8.98 6.57 -9.86
CA GLU A 72 8.06 7.65 -9.49
C GLU A 72 8.28 8.14 -8.06
N GLN A 73 8.65 7.26 -7.13
CA GLN A 73 8.98 7.63 -5.76
C GLN A 73 10.23 8.50 -5.71
N GLN A 74 11.23 8.24 -6.59
CA GLN A 74 12.39 9.12 -6.71
C GLN A 74 11.98 10.52 -7.20
N ARG A 75 11.12 10.60 -8.22
CA ARG A 75 10.63 11.90 -8.72
C ARG A 75 9.88 12.70 -7.66
N ILE A 76 9.07 12.03 -6.84
CA ILE A 76 8.36 12.67 -5.72
C ILE A 76 9.37 13.16 -4.67
N ALA A 77 10.37 12.35 -4.32
CA ALA A 77 11.41 12.74 -3.37
C ALA A 77 12.20 13.97 -3.84
N ASP A 78 12.56 14.01 -5.13
CA ASP A 78 13.24 15.13 -5.76
C ASP A 78 12.39 16.40 -5.74
N LEU A 79 11.10 16.30 -6.08
CA LEU A 79 10.17 17.42 -6.03
C LEU A 79 10.06 17.99 -4.61
N TYR A 80 10.02 17.12 -3.60
CA TYR A 80 9.89 17.54 -2.20
C TYR A 80 11.18 18.17 -1.68
N ARG A 81 12.34 17.72 -2.17
CA ARG A 81 13.62 18.39 -1.91
C ARG A 81 13.64 19.79 -2.52
N ASP A 82 13.24 19.93 -3.78
CA ASP A 82 13.22 21.23 -4.46
C ASP A 82 12.25 22.23 -3.81
N ALA A 83 11.15 21.72 -3.26
CA ALA A 83 10.23 22.51 -2.46
C ALA A 83 10.73 22.83 -1.04
N GLY A 84 11.91 22.33 -0.63
CA GLY A 84 12.47 22.53 0.72
C GLY A 84 11.77 21.75 1.83
N ILE A 85 10.93 20.76 1.48
CA ILE A 85 10.19 19.93 2.44
C ILE A 85 11.08 18.79 2.97
N ILE A 86 11.85 18.15 2.08
CA ILE A 86 12.84 17.15 2.45
C ILE A 86 14.22 17.83 2.44
N PRO A 87 14.93 17.89 3.58
CA PRO A 87 16.16 18.66 3.69
C PRO A 87 17.36 17.98 3.02
N GLU A 88 17.41 16.65 3.02
CA GLU A 88 18.54 15.87 2.50
C GLU A 88 18.15 15.12 1.23
N PRO A 89 19.06 14.96 0.25
CA PRO A 89 18.81 14.11 -0.91
C PRO A 89 18.46 12.67 -0.47
N LEU A 90 17.43 12.11 -1.09
CA LEU A 90 17.00 10.73 -0.85
C LEU A 90 17.19 9.92 -2.13
N ASP A 91 17.91 8.80 -2.04
CA ASP A 91 17.94 7.78 -3.08
C ASP A 91 17.00 6.64 -2.69
N VAL A 92 15.94 6.43 -3.48
CA VAL A 92 14.95 5.37 -3.20
C VAL A 92 15.54 3.96 -3.27
N ARG A 93 16.70 3.79 -3.93
CA ARG A 93 17.41 2.50 -3.97
C ARG A 93 18.02 2.12 -2.63
N ASP A 94 18.29 3.10 -1.77
CA ASP A 94 18.80 2.85 -0.41
C ASP A 94 17.68 2.44 0.56
N ILE A 95 16.41 2.56 0.14
CA ILE A 95 15.26 2.14 0.95
C ILE A 95 15.18 0.61 0.94
N ARG A 96 15.04 0.03 2.14
CA ARG A 96 14.77 -1.39 2.32
C ARG A 96 13.35 -1.70 1.85
N ILE A 97 13.24 -2.63 0.91
CA ILE A 97 11.95 -3.14 0.42
C ILE A 97 11.65 -4.53 1.00
N TRP A 98 10.37 -4.90 0.98
CA TRP A 98 9.92 -6.25 1.30
C TRP A 98 8.95 -6.72 0.20
N PRO A 99 9.07 -7.98 -0.28
CA PRO A 99 10.20 -8.88 -0.06
C PRO A 99 11.51 -8.26 -0.58
N ALA A 100 12.66 -8.76 -0.10
CA ALA A 100 13.95 -8.31 -0.62
C ALA A 100 14.15 -8.84 -2.05
N ASP A 101 14.99 -8.16 -2.85
CA ASP A 101 15.27 -8.65 -4.21
C ASP A 101 15.81 -10.09 -4.18
N GLY A 102 15.29 -10.94 -5.07
CA GLY A 102 15.71 -12.34 -5.19
C GLY A 102 15.02 -13.33 -4.23
N GLN A 103 13.94 -12.89 -3.57
CA GLN A 103 12.96 -13.76 -2.88
C GLN A 103 11.68 -13.91 -3.69
#